data_AF-A0A183CQR5-F1
#
_entry.id   AF-A0A183CQR5-F1
#
_cell.length_a   1.000
_cell.length_b   1.000
_cell.length_c   1.000
_cell.angle_alpha   90.00
_cell.angle_beta   90.00
_cell.angle_gamma   90.00
#
_symmetry.space_group_name_H-M   'P 1'
#
loop_
_entity.id
_entity.type
_entity.pdbx_description
1 polymer ?
#
loop_
_entity_poly.entity_id
_entity_poly.type
_entity_poly.pdbx_seq_one_letter_code
_entity_poly.pdbx_strand_id
1 'polypeptide(L)'
;MRSRYHQGWAALPEYNPPFICVDASFQRHLHRHSNKILNRIQQLHFLHSNVVTTTPQAKTAEDAGNGTTAVADGYELKMELPEALDKWLIMSSWDRLCDRDLLIGVHKHGMENWEQVRADEKLCYTQKNIHFPNTLDLNNRFKYLISVLQRSAELAAKSANAPEASIVLEESDFMRILRNYGVKDDTNSQNVINWGRFRELSICLHKKTDKELLEMLYCVLAMCTCVQSGHEGLSAMDEGRAERVDAISAKAGEKLMNRLHLMRKVHAIITMGIQNIRGMLKMVALDVMPKGWTEAHDEHLLIVVDKFGLEDIHGKVKLLPKLFESVGPIDEHMLLRRVVEICLTLETGKWSGPASIDMLQEDSHQPPQHALPSTSGAAQQQAAGANARNSTTAAKASAAAGNGRKK
;
A
#
# COMPACT_ATOMS: atom_id res chain seq x y z
N MET A 1 31.15 22.38 2.63
CA MET A 1 31.79 21.21 3.27
C MET A 1 31.80 20.05 2.29
N ARG A 2 32.91 19.81 1.57
CA ARG A 2 33.07 18.58 0.77
C ARG A 2 33.18 17.39 1.73
N SER A 3 32.37 16.38 1.46
CA SER A 3 32.08 15.22 2.29
C SER A 3 33.35 14.49 2.79
N ARG A 4 33.49 14.36 4.12
CA ARG A 4 34.50 13.52 4.80
C ARG A 4 34.42 12.03 4.38
N TYR A 5 33.35 11.63 3.69
CA TYR A 5 33.14 10.26 3.20
C TYR A 5 33.88 9.94 1.89
N HIS A 6 34.60 10.91 1.29
CA HIS A 6 35.42 10.69 0.08
C HIS A 6 36.93 10.67 0.35
N GLN A 7 37.35 10.44 1.60
CA GLN A 7 38.76 10.34 1.96
C GLN A 7 39.11 8.93 2.44
N GLY A 8 40.25 8.40 1.99
CA GLY A 8 40.77 7.08 2.37
C GLY A 8 40.93 6.13 1.19
N TRP A 9 41.62 5.01 1.41
CA TRP A 9 41.89 3.99 0.39
C TRP A 9 40.60 3.43 -0.23
N ALA A 10 39.53 3.28 0.57
CA ALA A 10 38.22 2.82 0.10
C ALA A 10 37.50 3.79 -0.86
N ALA A 11 37.96 5.04 -0.99
CA ALA A 11 37.42 6.02 -1.94
C ALA A 11 38.12 5.97 -3.31
N LEU A 12 39.22 5.21 -3.46
CA LEU A 12 39.93 5.08 -4.74
C LEU A 12 39.15 4.14 -5.67
N PRO A 13 39.05 4.45 -6.98
CA PRO A 13 38.27 3.65 -7.94
C PRO A 13 38.66 2.18 -8.00
N GLU A 14 39.94 1.88 -7.80
CA GLU A 14 40.50 0.52 -7.79
C GLU A 14 39.95 -0.38 -6.65
N TYR A 15 39.41 0.22 -5.58
CA TYR A 15 38.74 -0.52 -4.50
C TYR A 15 37.21 -0.48 -4.58
N ASN A 16 36.65 0.07 -5.67
CA ASN A 16 35.22 0.04 -5.90
C ASN A 16 34.79 -1.41 -6.26
N PRO A 17 33.71 -1.96 -5.70
CA PRO A 17 33.28 -3.33 -5.98
C PRO A 17 33.27 -3.75 -7.46
N PRO A 18 32.95 -2.91 -8.46
CA PRO A 18 33.06 -3.30 -9.86
C PRO A 18 34.47 -3.70 -10.32
N PHE A 19 35.52 -3.18 -9.68
CA PHE A 19 36.92 -3.49 -9.98
C PHE A 19 37.46 -4.69 -9.18
N ILE A 20 36.97 -4.91 -7.95
CA ILE A 20 37.36 -6.05 -7.11
C ILE A 20 36.50 -7.30 -7.40
N CYS A 21 35.21 -7.10 -7.62
CA CYS A 21 34.19 -8.14 -7.76
C CYS A 21 33.76 -8.22 -9.22
N VAL A 22 34.50 -8.94 -10.05
CA VAL A 22 34.22 -8.99 -11.50
C VAL A 22 32.91 -9.74 -11.84
N ASP A 23 32.47 -10.63 -10.95
CA ASP A 23 31.23 -11.38 -11.12
C ASP A 23 29.98 -10.53 -10.83
N ALA A 24 29.13 -10.35 -11.85
CA ALA A 24 27.86 -9.64 -11.77
C ALA A 24 26.87 -10.28 -10.78
N SER A 25 26.95 -11.59 -10.51
CA SER A 25 26.11 -12.24 -9.51
C SER A 25 26.50 -11.80 -8.09
N PHE A 26 27.80 -11.77 -7.80
CA PHE A 26 28.35 -11.31 -6.53
C PHE A 26 28.15 -9.81 -6.32
N GLN A 27 28.33 -8.98 -7.35
CA GLN A 27 28.02 -7.53 -7.27
C GLN A 27 26.56 -7.27 -6.87
N ARG A 28 25.60 -7.98 -7.48
CA ARG A 28 24.18 -7.87 -7.11
C ARG A 28 23.91 -8.37 -5.69
N HIS A 29 24.61 -9.41 -5.23
CA HIS A 29 24.53 -9.86 -3.85
C HIS A 29 25.04 -8.78 -2.90
N LEU A 30 26.25 -8.26 -3.11
CA LEU A 30 26.84 -7.21 -2.29
C LEU A 30 25.97 -5.96 -2.25
N HIS A 31 25.49 -5.49 -3.41
CA HIS A 31 24.58 -4.34 -3.49
C HIS A 31 23.31 -4.56 -2.66
N ARG A 32 22.67 -5.72 -2.76
CA ARG A 32 21.50 -6.07 -1.94
C ARG A 32 21.80 -6.06 -0.44
N HIS A 33 22.94 -6.61 -0.02
CA HIS A 33 23.32 -6.68 1.39
C HIS A 33 23.75 -5.31 1.96
N SER A 34 24.51 -4.52 1.21
CA SER A 34 24.87 -3.15 1.59
C SER A 34 23.64 -2.27 1.74
N ASN A 35 22.68 -2.35 0.80
CA ASN A 35 21.43 -1.61 0.92
C ASN A 35 20.60 -2.05 2.14
N LYS A 36 20.59 -3.34 2.51
CA LYS A 36 19.91 -3.79 3.74
C LYS A 36 20.51 -3.13 4.98
N ILE A 37 21.84 -3.05 5.06
CA ILE A 37 22.54 -2.41 6.18
C ILE A 37 22.26 -0.91 6.20
N LEU A 38 22.38 -0.23 5.05
CA LEU A 38 22.11 1.21 4.93
C LEU A 38 20.68 1.55 5.33
N ASN A 39 19.69 0.79 4.85
CA ASN A 39 18.29 0.99 5.25
C ASN A 39 18.11 0.84 6.76
N ARG A 40 18.75 -0.18 7.37
CA ARG A 40 18.69 -0.37 8.83
C ARG A 40 19.33 0.79 9.59
N ILE A 41 20.50 1.27 9.15
CA ILE A 41 21.16 2.44 9.74
C ILE A 41 20.26 3.67 9.64
N GLN A 42 19.63 3.91 8.49
CA GLN A 42 18.70 5.01 8.29
C GLN A 42 17.47 4.90 9.19
N GLN A 43 16.89 3.71 9.33
CA GLN A 43 15.74 3.47 10.22
C GLN A 43 16.10 3.73 11.70
N LEU A 44 17.26 3.26 12.15
CA LEU A 44 17.73 3.48 13.52
C LEU A 44 18.11 4.94 13.78
N HIS A 45 18.73 5.61 12.81
CA HIS A 45 19.01 7.04 12.88
C HIS A 45 17.70 7.83 12.98
N PHE A 46 16.70 7.52 12.15
CA PHE A 46 15.38 8.16 12.23
C PHE A 46 14.71 7.92 13.59
N LEU A 47 14.74 6.70 14.11
CA LEU A 47 14.24 6.36 15.45
C LEU A 47 14.89 7.24 16.52
N HIS A 48 16.22 7.35 16.49
CA HIS A 48 17.00 8.10 17.47
C HIS A 48 16.80 9.62 17.36
N SER A 49 16.76 10.17 16.15
CA SER A 49 16.67 11.62 15.94
C SER A 49 15.26 12.15 16.09
N ASN A 50 14.26 11.43 15.57
CA ASN A 50 12.92 11.98 15.34
C ASN A 50 11.82 11.30 16.14
N VAL A 51 12.01 10.06 16.60
CA VAL A 51 10.93 9.28 17.23
C VAL A 51 11.07 9.25 18.73
N VAL A 52 12.26 8.99 19.29
CA VAL A 52 12.46 8.87 20.73
C VAL A 52 13.17 10.12 21.27
N THR A 53 12.65 10.69 22.37
CA THR A 53 13.38 11.63 23.23
C THR A 53 13.90 10.92 24.46
N THR A 54 15.12 11.24 24.87
CA THR A 54 15.57 11.13 26.24
C THR A 54 15.28 12.46 26.94
N THR A 55 14.39 12.51 27.92
CA THR A 55 14.24 13.69 28.78
C THR A 55 15.22 13.58 29.95
N PRO A 56 16.26 14.42 30.03
CA PRO A 56 17.08 14.47 31.23
C PRO A 56 16.47 15.46 32.23
N GLN A 57 15.24 15.23 32.70
CA GLN A 57 14.67 15.86 33.92
C GLN A 57 13.21 15.46 34.13
N ALA A 58 12.89 15.09 35.38
CA ALA A 58 11.55 14.89 35.86
C ALA A 58 10.71 16.16 35.63
N LYS A 59 9.69 16.09 34.78
CA LYS A 59 8.62 17.09 34.78
C LYS A 59 7.86 16.96 36.10
N THR A 60 7.75 18.05 36.85
CA THR A 60 6.89 18.15 38.03
C THR A 60 5.42 17.95 37.65
N ALA A 61 4.65 17.37 38.55
CA ALA A 61 3.32 16.79 38.34
C ALA A 61 2.18 17.75 37.93
N GLU A 62 2.47 19.02 37.62
CA GLU A 62 1.44 20.05 37.38
C GLU A 62 1.06 20.22 35.90
N ASP A 63 1.86 19.71 34.95
CA ASP A 63 1.57 19.75 33.51
C ASP A 63 0.80 18.51 32.99
N ALA A 64 0.36 17.61 33.89
CA ALA A 64 -0.35 16.39 33.54
C ALA A 64 -1.84 16.63 33.20
N GLY A 65 -2.12 17.62 32.35
CA GLY A 65 -3.40 17.77 31.67
C GLY A 65 -3.39 16.95 30.38
N ASN A 66 -4.19 15.88 30.36
CA ASN A 66 -4.43 14.95 29.24
C ASN A 66 -3.37 13.86 28.98
N GLY A 67 -3.55 12.71 29.65
CA GLY A 67 -3.61 11.42 28.95
C GLY A 67 -2.33 10.72 28.48
N THR A 68 -1.11 11.25 28.70
CA THR A 68 0.11 10.51 28.35
C THR A 68 0.63 9.74 29.57
N THR A 69 0.46 8.41 29.55
CA THR A 69 1.02 7.52 30.57
C THR A 69 2.53 7.67 30.61
N ALA A 70 3.04 8.21 31.72
CA ALA A 70 4.46 8.38 32.00
C ALA A 70 5.23 7.08 31.71
N VAL A 71 6.30 7.22 30.92
CA VAL A 71 7.03 6.11 30.33
C VAL A 71 8.27 5.76 31.16
N ALA A 72 8.55 4.46 31.21
CA ALA A 72 9.84 3.84 31.48
C ALA A 72 11.06 4.75 31.30
N ASP A 73 11.73 5.10 32.41
CA ASP A 73 13.10 5.62 32.43
C ASP A 73 13.39 6.94 31.68
N GLY A 74 12.38 7.81 31.51
CA GLY A 74 12.58 9.11 30.86
C GLY A 74 12.70 9.05 29.33
N TYR A 75 12.30 7.93 28.71
CA TYR A 75 12.17 7.82 27.26
C TYR A 75 10.72 8.08 26.84
N GLU A 76 10.49 9.05 25.96
CA GLU A 76 9.14 9.35 25.44
C GLU A 76 9.15 9.34 23.90
N LEU A 77 8.02 9.01 23.28
CA LEU A 77 7.87 9.15 21.83
C LEU A 77 7.55 10.62 21.49
N LYS A 78 8.39 11.24 20.66
CA LYS A 78 8.16 12.57 20.04
C LYS A 78 6.97 12.57 19.08
N MET A 79 6.65 11.41 18.53
CA MET A 79 5.65 11.24 17.49
C MET A 79 4.50 10.37 17.99
N GLU A 80 3.27 10.79 17.68
CA GLU A 80 2.09 9.99 17.96
C GLU A 80 2.09 8.75 17.06
N LEU A 81 2.02 7.57 17.68
CA LEU A 81 1.69 6.34 16.95
C LEU A 81 0.24 6.45 16.47
N PRO A 82 -0.09 6.17 15.20
CA PRO A 82 -1.48 6.16 14.77
C PRO A 82 -2.30 5.23 15.67
N GLU A 83 -3.47 5.68 16.12
CA GLU A 83 -4.40 4.87 16.93
C GLU A 83 -4.79 3.56 16.26
N ALA A 84 -4.62 3.56 14.95
CA ALA A 84 -5.25 2.69 14.02
C ALA A 84 -4.19 1.73 13.38
N LEU A 85 -3.14 1.39 14.11
CA LEU A 85 -2.10 0.48 13.63
C LEU A 85 -2.63 -0.97 13.56
N ASP A 86 -2.47 -1.62 12.39
CA ASP A 86 -2.98 -2.97 12.15
C ASP A 86 -2.43 -3.98 13.18
N LYS A 87 -3.30 -4.48 14.06
CA LYS A 87 -2.95 -5.40 15.18
C LYS A 87 -2.55 -6.80 14.73
N TRP A 88 -2.75 -7.14 13.45
CA TRP A 88 -2.62 -8.53 12.98
C TRP A 88 -1.21 -8.95 12.60
N LEU A 89 -0.31 -7.99 12.42
CA LEU A 89 1.05 -8.30 11.98
C LEU A 89 1.90 -9.01 13.04
N ILE A 90 1.39 -9.15 14.27
CA ILE A 90 2.07 -9.83 15.37
C ILE A 90 1.13 -10.86 16.01
N MET A 91 0.18 -10.46 16.86
CA MET A 91 -0.69 -11.36 17.63
C MET A 91 -1.89 -10.58 18.19
N SER A 92 -3.00 -11.26 18.50
CA SER A 92 -4.20 -10.63 19.08
C SER A 92 -3.97 -9.96 20.45
N SER A 93 -2.92 -10.35 21.17
CA SER A 93 -2.51 -9.76 22.45
C SER A 93 -1.51 -8.60 22.32
N TRP A 94 -1.06 -8.27 21.10
CA TRP A 94 -0.13 -7.17 20.86
C TRP A 94 -0.90 -5.86 20.63
N ASP A 95 -0.66 -4.87 21.49
CA ASP A 95 -1.37 -3.60 21.46
C ASP A 95 -0.45 -2.38 21.22
N ARG A 96 -1.04 -1.19 21.21
CA ARG A 96 -0.33 0.08 20.96
C ARG A 96 0.77 0.36 21.99
N LEU A 97 0.60 -0.09 23.24
CA LEU A 97 1.65 0.03 24.26
C LEU A 97 2.83 -0.89 23.93
N CYS A 98 2.55 -2.09 23.40
CA CYS A 98 3.61 -3.00 22.93
C CYS A 98 4.39 -2.41 21.76
N ASP A 99 3.73 -1.67 20.85
CA ASP A 99 4.40 -0.94 19.75
C ASP A 99 5.26 0.22 20.24
N ARG A 100 4.75 1.01 21.19
CA ARG A 100 5.50 2.09 21.84
C ARG A 100 6.77 1.54 22.47
N ASP A 101 6.63 0.49 23.28
CA ASP A 101 7.74 -0.10 24.02
C ASP A 101 8.68 -0.88 23.11
N LEU A 102 8.24 -1.30 21.92
CA LEU A 102 9.12 -1.90 20.90
C LEU A 102 10.09 -0.87 20.36
N LEU A 103 9.59 0.32 20.01
CA LEU A 103 10.42 1.42 19.51
C LEU A 103 11.42 1.89 20.57
N ILE A 104 10.97 2.02 21.82
CA ILE A 104 11.84 2.39 22.95
C ILE A 104 12.86 1.27 23.23
N GLY A 105 12.43 0.01 23.24
CA GLY A 105 13.31 -1.13 23.44
C GLY A 105 14.40 -1.23 22.37
N VAL A 106 14.04 -1.07 21.09
CA VAL A 106 15.03 -1.04 19.99
C VAL A 106 15.98 0.15 20.11
N HIS A 107 15.50 1.32 20.55
CA HIS A 107 16.34 2.48 20.79
C HIS A 107 17.34 2.26 21.94
N LYS A 108 16.87 1.69 23.06
CA LYS A 108 17.65 1.50 24.29
C LYS A 108 18.63 0.32 24.20
N HIS A 109 18.16 -0.84 23.75
CA HIS A 109 18.92 -2.09 23.77
C HIS A 109 19.52 -2.44 22.41
N GLY A 110 19.08 -1.78 21.34
CA GLY A 110 19.49 -2.08 19.98
C GLY A 110 18.58 -3.09 19.28
N MET A 111 18.54 -3.01 17.95
CA MET A 111 17.82 -3.98 17.11
C MET A 111 18.46 -5.36 17.22
N GLU A 112 17.65 -6.42 17.21
CA GLU A 112 18.07 -7.83 17.37
C GLU A 112 18.38 -8.28 18.81
N ASN A 113 18.51 -7.36 19.78
CA ASN A 113 18.67 -7.68 21.20
C ASN A 113 17.33 -7.93 21.91
N TRP A 114 16.48 -8.78 21.29
CA TRP A 114 15.09 -9.00 21.71
C TRP A 114 14.94 -9.58 23.11
N GLU A 115 15.91 -10.36 23.59
CA GLU A 115 15.91 -10.90 24.94
C GLU A 115 16.06 -9.80 25.99
N GLN A 116 16.93 -8.81 25.75
CA GLN A 116 17.10 -7.65 26.63
C GLN A 116 15.86 -6.75 26.59
N VAL A 117 15.29 -6.55 25.41
CA VAL A 117 14.01 -5.82 25.25
C VAL A 117 12.89 -6.52 26.03
N ARG A 118 12.81 -7.85 25.96
CA ARG A 118 11.79 -8.61 26.69
C ARG A 118 11.99 -8.57 28.21
N ALA A 119 13.24 -8.62 28.66
CA ALA A 119 13.60 -8.67 30.07
C ALA A 119 13.52 -7.30 30.78
N ASP A 120 13.39 -6.20 30.03
CA ASP A 120 13.29 -4.86 30.62
C ASP A 120 11.97 -4.70 31.39
N GLU A 121 12.07 -4.66 32.72
CA GLU A 121 10.94 -4.51 33.65
C GLU A 121 10.16 -3.20 33.44
N LYS A 122 10.78 -2.19 32.82
CA LYS A 122 10.13 -0.91 32.55
C LYS A 122 9.28 -0.95 31.29
N LEU A 123 9.51 -1.90 30.39
CA LEU A 123 8.68 -2.12 29.21
C LEU A 123 7.46 -2.98 29.56
N CYS A 124 6.36 -2.82 28.83
CA CYS A 124 5.08 -3.44 29.17
C CYS A 124 5.06 -4.98 29.05
N TYR A 125 6.09 -5.58 28.46
CA TYR A 125 6.11 -7.01 28.12
C TYR A 125 6.11 -7.93 29.34
N THR A 126 6.88 -7.58 30.36
CA THR A 126 7.01 -8.35 31.61
C THR A 126 5.69 -8.36 32.39
N GLN A 127 4.98 -7.23 32.39
CA GLN A 127 3.72 -7.05 33.13
C GLN A 127 2.52 -7.68 32.44
N LYS A 128 2.49 -7.69 31.10
CA LYS A 128 1.31 -8.14 30.33
C LYS A 128 1.22 -9.65 30.10
N ASN A 129 2.23 -10.43 30.48
CA ASN A 129 2.30 -11.87 30.23
C ASN A 129 1.89 -12.26 28.79
N ILE A 130 2.40 -11.53 27.80
CA ILE A 130 2.11 -11.80 26.38
C ILE A 130 3.03 -12.89 25.84
N HIS A 131 2.54 -13.67 24.86
CA HIS A 131 3.42 -14.50 24.06
C HIS A 131 4.35 -13.60 23.24
N PHE A 132 5.63 -13.63 23.58
CA PHE A 132 6.61 -12.75 22.94
C PHE A 132 6.87 -13.22 21.50
N PRO A 133 6.74 -12.36 20.47
CA PRO A 133 6.85 -12.77 19.08
C PRO A 133 8.26 -13.21 18.69
N ASN A 134 8.38 -13.92 17.57
CA ASN A 134 9.68 -14.33 17.05
C ASN A 134 10.43 -13.14 16.44
N THR A 135 11.73 -13.34 16.16
CA THR A 135 12.61 -12.33 15.57
C THR A 135 12.12 -11.78 14.23
N LEU A 136 11.51 -12.60 13.38
CA LEU A 136 11.01 -12.16 12.07
C LEU A 136 9.83 -11.19 12.25
N ASP A 137 8.89 -11.53 13.12
CA ASP A 137 7.68 -10.73 13.38
C ASP A 137 8.05 -9.38 14.01
N LEU A 138 8.93 -9.36 15.01
CA LEU A 138 9.43 -8.15 15.64
C LEU A 138 10.15 -7.24 14.63
N ASN A 139 10.99 -7.82 13.77
CA ASN A 139 11.67 -7.08 12.72
C ASN A 139 10.69 -6.48 11.71
N ASN A 140 9.68 -7.25 11.28
CA ASN A 140 8.68 -6.79 10.34
C ASN A 140 7.81 -5.68 10.95
N ARG A 141 7.42 -5.82 12.22
CA ARG A 141 6.68 -4.78 12.93
C ARG A 141 7.50 -3.52 13.09
N PHE A 142 8.75 -3.61 13.54
CA PHE A 142 9.62 -2.46 13.67
C PHE A 142 9.74 -1.70 12.35
N LYS A 143 10.03 -2.40 11.25
CA LYS A 143 10.09 -1.80 9.90
C LYS A 143 8.77 -1.12 9.52
N TYR A 144 7.65 -1.77 9.80
CA TYR A 144 6.32 -1.22 9.53
C TYR A 144 6.08 0.07 10.32
N LEU A 145 6.33 0.07 11.64
CA LEU A 145 6.17 1.24 12.51
C LEU A 145 7.06 2.40 12.05
N ILE A 146 8.33 2.15 11.76
CA ILE A 146 9.24 3.19 11.25
C ILE A 146 8.75 3.74 9.91
N SER A 147 8.30 2.89 8.98
CA SER A 147 7.77 3.35 7.69
C SER A 147 6.51 4.21 7.85
N VAL A 148 5.62 3.86 8.79
CA VAL A 148 4.43 4.65 9.10
C VAL A 148 4.81 6.00 9.70
N LEU A 149 5.74 6.02 10.66
CA LEU A 149 6.20 7.25 11.29
C LEU A 149 6.95 8.16 10.31
N GLN A 150 7.82 7.62 9.45
CA GLN A 150 8.50 8.39 8.40
C GLN A 150 7.49 9.06 7.46
N ARG A 151 6.50 8.30 6.97
CA ARG A 151 5.42 8.86 6.14
C ARG A 151 4.60 9.91 6.87
N SER A 152 4.30 9.70 8.16
CA SER A 152 3.59 10.68 8.97
C SER A 152 4.38 11.99 9.12
N ALA A 153 5.69 11.93 9.36
CA ALA A 153 6.55 13.11 9.41
C ALA A 153 6.62 13.84 8.06
N GLU A 154 6.76 13.10 6.96
CA GLU A 154 6.77 13.67 5.60
C GLU A 154 5.44 14.36 5.27
N LEU A 155 4.32 13.75 5.65
CA LEU A 155 2.98 14.33 5.46
C LEU A 155 2.80 15.61 6.28
N ALA A 156 3.23 15.61 7.55
CA ALA A 156 3.19 16.80 8.39
C ALA A 156 4.03 17.94 7.78
N ALA A 157 5.22 17.64 7.25
CA ALA A 157 6.07 18.61 6.57
C ALA A 157 5.45 19.14 5.26
N LYS A 158 4.77 18.28 4.49
CA LYS A 158 4.07 18.68 3.26
C LYS A 158 2.88 19.57 3.56
N SER A 159 2.04 19.18 4.53
CA SER A 159 0.86 19.94 4.94
C SER A 159 1.22 21.34 5.46
N ALA A 160 2.35 21.47 6.18
CA ALA A 160 2.85 22.77 6.64
C ALA A 160 3.27 23.71 5.50
N ASN A 161 3.79 23.16 4.39
CA ASN A 161 4.32 23.95 3.27
C ASN A 161 3.33 24.14 2.10
N ALA A 162 2.36 23.23 1.94
CA ALA A 162 1.41 23.21 0.85
C ALA A 162 0.07 22.58 1.29
N PRO A 163 -0.86 23.37 1.86
CA PRO A 163 -2.14 22.87 2.38
C PRO A 163 -3.00 22.18 1.31
N GLU A 164 -3.07 22.74 0.09
CA GLU A 164 -3.79 22.19 -1.07
C GLU A 164 -3.31 20.76 -1.42
N ALA A 165 -1.99 20.52 -1.36
CA ALA A 165 -1.42 19.21 -1.64
C ALA A 165 -1.82 18.15 -0.59
N SER A 166 -2.16 18.58 0.63
CA SER A 166 -2.69 17.69 1.67
C SER A 166 -4.06 17.17 1.30
N ILE A 167 -4.92 18.01 0.70
CA ILE A 167 -6.27 17.63 0.26
C ILE A 167 -6.18 16.59 -0.86
N VAL A 168 -5.35 16.83 -1.87
CA VAL A 168 -5.12 15.86 -2.97
C VAL A 168 -4.60 14.52 -2.45
N LEU A 169 -3.74 14.53 -1.43
CA LEU A 169 -3.25 13.30 -0.78
C LEU A 169 -4.34 12.59 0.01
N GLU A 170 -5.20 13.32 0.73
CA GLU A 170 -6.35 12.76 1.43
C GLU A 170 -7.34 12.11 0.45
N GLU A 171 -7.67 12.78 -0.65
CA GLU A 171 -8.55 12.27 -1.70
C GLU A 171 -7.96 11.03 -2.37
N SER A 172 -6.69 11.08 -2.76
CA SER A 172 -5.98 9.95 -3.36
C SER A 172 -5.93 8.74 -2.41
N ASP A 173 -5.66 8.97 -1.13
CA ASP A 173 -5.60 7.91 -0.12
C ASP A 173 -7.00 7.35 0.18
N PHE A 174 -8.03 8.20 0.22
CA PHE A 174 -9.43 7.78 0.34
C PHE A 174 -9.84 6.88 -0.83
N MET A 175 -9.56 7.32 -2.05
CA MET A 175 -9.89 6.57 -3.28
C MET A 175 -9.16 5.22 -3.31
N ARG A 176 -7.88 5.19 -2.91
CA ARG A 176 -7.08 3.96 -2.79
C ARG A 176 -7.71 2.97 -1.80
N ILE A 177 -8.09 3.43 -0.61
CA ILE A 177 -8.69 2.56 0.41
C ILE A 177 -10.07 2.11 -0.04
N LEU A 178 -10.88 2.99 -0.63
CA LEU A 178 -12.20 2.65 -1.14
C LEU A 178 -12.12 1.60 -2.26
N ARG A 179 -11.17 1.72 -3.19
CA ARG A 179 -10.93 0.72 -4.25
C ARG A 179 -10.49 -0.63 -3.69
N ASN A 180 -9.66 -0.64 -2.65
CA ASN A 180 -9.11 -1.89 -2.12
C ASN A 180 -10.02 -2.55 -1.07
N TYR A 181 -10.40 -1.80 -0.03
CA TYR A 181 -11.10 -2.26 1.16
C TYR A 181 -12.62 -1.96 1.11
N GLY A 182 -13.05 -0.94 0.38
CA GLY A 182 -14.46 -0.54 0.36
C GLY A 182 -14.92 0.10 1.68
N VAL A 183 -16.15 -0.22 2.10
CA VAL A 183 -16.75 0.27 3.35
C VAL A 183 -17.42 -0.88 4.09
N LYS A 184 -17.31 -0.88 5.42
CA LYS A 184 -17.90 -1.89 6.30
C LYS A 184 -19.06 -1.29 7.07
N ASP A 185 -20.23 -1.92 7.02
CA ASP A 185 -21.41 -1.41 7.72
C ASP A 185 -21.30 -1.67 9.24
N ASP A 186 -21.85 -0.76 10.05
CA ASP A 186 -21.98 -0.98 11.50
C ASP A 186 -23.35 -1.60 11.80
N THR A 187 -23.38 -2.82 12.33
CA THR A 187 -24.62 -3.51 12.67
C THR A 187 -25.23 -3.05 14.00
N ASN A 188 -24.51 -2.25 14.79
CA ASN A 188 -24.85 -1.97 16.19
C ASN A 188 -25.29 -0.52 16.45
N SER A 189 -25.23 0.38 15.45
CA SER A 189 -25.44 1.83 15.64
C SER A 189 -26.35 2.44 14.57
N GLN A 190 -26.86 3.66 14.82
CA GLN A 190 -27.53 4.50 13.81
C GLN A 190 -26.58 4.95 12.67
N ASN A 191 -25.26 4.79 12.86
CA ASN A 191 -24.26 5.04 11.81
C ASN A 191 -24.28 3.89 10.80
N VAL A 192 -24.48 4.21 9.53
CA VAL A 192 -24.54 3.19 8.46
C VAL A 192 -23.19 2.49 8.25
N ILE A 193 -22.06 3.14 8.54
CA ILE A 193 -20.70 2.68 8.21
C ILE A 193 -19.77 2.75 9.43
N ASN A 194 -19.02 1.67 9.67
CA ASN A 194 -17.91 1.61 10.62
C ASN A 194 -16.61 2.13 9.98
N TRP A 195 -16.24 3.36 10.33
CA TRP A 195 -15.04 4.03 9.82
C TRP A 195 -13.75 3.67 10.57
N GLY A 196 -13.81 2.84 11.61
CA GLY A 196 -12.66 2.48 12.44
C GLY A 196 -11.54 1.86 11.60
N ARG A 197 -11.82 0.77 10.89
CA ARG A 197 -10.83 0.11 10.02
C ARG A 197 -10.41 1.00 8.84
N PHE A 198 -11.29 1.85 8.34
CA PHE A 198 -10.94 2.78 7.25
C PHE A 198 -9.84 3.75 7.70
N ARG A 199 -9.95 4.30 8.93
CA ARG A 199 -8.91 5.12 9.56
C ARG A 199 -7.61 4.34 9.80
N GLU A 200 -7.70 3.04 10.13
CA GLU A 200 -6.53 2.16 10.28
C GLU A 200 -5.71 1.99 9.00
N LEU A 201 -6.38 2.04 7.85
CA LEU A 201 -5.76 1.85 6.56
C LEU A 201 -5.16 3.15 5.98
N SER A 202 -5.35 4.29 6.65
CA SER A 202 -4.91 5.61 6.18
C SER A 202 -4.04 6.34 7.19
N ILE A 203 -2.93 6.90 6.73
CA ILE A 203 -2.14 7.86 7.52
C ILE A 203 -2.73 9.28 7.36
N CYS A 204 -3.34 9.59 6.22
CA CYS A 204 -3.90 10.93 5.95
C CYS A 204 -5.26 11.14 6.64
N LEU A 205 -6.05 10.08 6.80
CA LEU A 205 -7.46 10.17 7.18
C LEU A 205 -7.73 9.76 8.63
N HIS A 206 -6.71 9.33 9.39
CA HIS A 206 -6.87 8.82 10.75
C HIS A 206 -7.52 9.81 11.73
N LYS A 207 -7.44 11.12 11.46
CA LYS A 207 -8.06 12.19 12.27
C LYS A 207 -9.42 12.67 11.74
N LYS A 208 -9.89 12.15 10.59
CA LYS A 208 -11.17 12.55 9.99
C LYS A 208 -12.34 11.97 10.77
N THR A 209 -13.33 12.81 11.00
CA THR A 209 -14.61 12.45 11.61
C THR A 209 -15.44 11.57 10.68
N ASP A 210 -16.37 10.80 11.26
CA ASP A 210 -17.29 9.97 10.48
C ASP A 210 -18.11 10.78 9.47
N LYS A 211 -18.45 12.04 9.80
CA LYS A 211 -19.17 12.95 8.90
C LYS A 211 -18.31 13.37 7.70
N GLU A 212 -17.03 13.67 7.92
CA GLU A 212 -16.12 14.06 6.83
C GLU A 212 -15.88 12.88 5.87
N LEU A 213 -15.63 11.69 6.41
CA LEU A 213 -15.45 10.48 5.60
C LEU A 213 -16.71 10.10 4.81
N LEU A 214 -17.88 10.29 5.42
CA LEU A 214 -19.16 10.09 4.75
C LEU A 214 -19.37 11.09 3.61
N GLU A 215 -19.02 12.36 3.80
CA GLU A 215 -19.12 13.36 2.73
C GLU A 215 -18.14 13.05 1.59
N MET A 216 -16.91 12.61 1.89
CA MET A 216 -15.96 12.13 0.87
C MET A 216 -16.52 10.95 0.08
N LEU A 217 -17.20 10.00 0.75
CA LEU A 217 -17.89 8.90 0.08
C LEU A 217 -19.00 9.41 -0.85
N TYR A 218 -19.82 10.36 -0.40
CA TYR A 218 -20.87 10.93 -1.23
C TYR A 218 -20.33 11.65 -2.46
N CYS A 219 -19.20 12.36 -2.36
CA CYS A 219 -18.51 12.92 -3.52
C CYS A 219 -18.13 11.86 -4.55
N VAL A 220 -17.52 10.74 -4.09
CA VAL A 220 -17.14 9.65 -4.99
C VAL A 220 -18.36 8.96 -5.62
N LEU A 221 -19.42 8.72 -4.84
CA LEU A 221 -20.65 8.09 -5.34
C LEU A 221 -21.38 8.99 -6.35
N ALA A 222 -21.48 10.29 -6.08
CA ALA A 222 -22.05 11.26 -7.00
C ALA A 222 -21.24 11.34 -8.30
N MET A 223 -19.90 11.35 -8.21
CA MET A 223 -19.03 11.30 -9.38
C MET A 223 -19.24 10.01 -10.18
N CYS A 224 -19.30 8.83 -9.53
CA CYS A 224 -19.55 7.56 -10.23
C CYS A 224 -20.90 7.56 -10.96
N THR A 225 -21.94 8.11 -10.32
CA THR A 225 -23.28 8.23 -10.91
C THR A 225 -23.26 9.19 -12.10
N CYS A 226 -22.55 10.32 -11.96
CA CYS A 226 -22.40 11.33 -13.01
C CYS A 226 -21.75 10.74 -14.26
N VAL A 227 -20.64 10.02 -14.12
CA VAL A 227 -19.91 9.46 -15.27
C VAL A 227 -20.63 8.27 -15.93
N GLN A 228 -21.53 7.59 -15.21
CA GLN A 228 -22.33 6.47 -15.73
C GLN A 228 -23.61 6.94 -16.43
N SER A 229 -24.29 7.94 -15.87
CA SER A 229 -25.61 8.40 -16.33
C SER A 229 -25.57 9.73 -17.11
N GLY A 230 -24.41 10.37 -17.25
CA GLY A 230 -24.29 11.65 -17.96
C GLY A 230 -25.09 12.77 -17.29
N HIS A 231 -25.00 12.87 -15.96
CA HIS A 231 -25.79 13.77 -15.10
C HIS A 231 -27.30 13.45 -14.95
N GLU A 232 -27.85 12.49 -15.70
CA GLU A 232 -29.28 12.15 -15.59
C GLU A 232 -29.61 11.58 -14.20
N GLY A 233 -30.54 12.22 -13.50
CA GLY A 233 -31.05 11.78 -12.19
C GLY A 233 -30.27 12.25 -10.96
N LEU A 234 -29.25 13.10 -11.12
CA LEU A 234 -28.55 13.72 -9.99
C LEU A 234 -29.30 14.95 -9.45
N SER A 235 -29.24 15.13 -8.14
CA SER A 235 -29.69 16.37 -7.50
C SER A 235 -28.65 17.48 -7.68
N ALA A 236 -29.05 18.76 -7.62
CA ALA A 236 -28.11 19.88 -7.69
C ALA A 236 -27.01 19.82 -6.60
N MET A 237 -27.35 19.23 -5.44
CA MET A 237 -26.37 18.99 -4.38
C MET A 237 -25.33 17.95 -4.79
N ASP A 238 -25.76 16.88 -5.46
CA ASP A 238 -24.86 15.79 -5.88
C ASP A 238 -24.05 16.17 -7.13
N GLU A 239 -24.58 17.03 -8.02
CA GLU A 239 -23.80 17.66 -9.08
C GLU A 239 -22.61 18.44 -8.49
N GLY A 240 -22.88 19.30 -7.50
CA GLY A 240 -21.84 20.03 -6.79
C GLY A 240 -20.92 19.15 -5.92
N ARG A 241 -21.25 17.88 -5.68
CA ARG A 241 -20.35 16.90 -5.04
C ARG A 241 -19.46 16.19 -6.04
N ALA A 242 -20.02 15.84 -7.20
CA ALA A 242 -19.29 15.19 -8.28
C ALA A 242 -18.13 16.07 -8.79
N GLU A 243 -18.31 17.39 -8.80
CA GLU A 243 -17.28 18.36 -9.20
C GLU A 243 -16.12 18.53 -8.22
N ARG A 244 -16.24 18.02 -6.98
CA ARG A 244 -15.18 18.15 -5.94
C ARG A 244 -14.09 17.10 -6.03
N VAL A 245 -14.30 16.07 -6.84
CA VAL A 245 -13.37 14.96 -6.99
C VAL A 245 -12.98 14.84 -8.45
N ASP A 246 -11.73 14.47 -8.71
CA ASP A 246 -11.29 14.22 -10.08
C ASP A 246 -12.11 13.09 -10.71
N ALA A 247 -12.71 13.40 -11.86
CA ALA A 247 -13.55 12.44 -12.58
C ALA A 247 -12.71 11.27 -13.11
N ILE A 248 -13.25 10.05 -12.93
CA ILE A 248 -12.71 8.84 -13.56
C ILE A 248 -13.55 8.46 -14.78
N SER A 249 -13.08 7.51 -15.58
CA SER A 249 -13.87 7.01 -16.71
C SER A 249 -15.12 6.25 -16.23
N ALA A 250 -16.19 6.23 -17.04
CA ALA A 250 -17.40 5.47 -16.73
C ALA A 250 -17.11 4.00 -16.38
N LYS A 251 -16.21 3.36 -17.15
CA LYS A 251 -15.74 1.99 -16.93
C LYS A 251 -14.98 1.83 -15.60
N ALA A 252 -14.15 2.81 -15.23
CA ALA A 252 -13.47 2.80 -13.93
C ALA A 252 -14.47 3.00 -12.77
N GLY A 253 -15.49 3.84 -12.95
CA GLY A 253 -16.59 4.01 -12.00
C GLY A 253 -17.39 2.72 -11.80
N GLU A 254 -17.75 2.03 -12.88
CA GLU A 254 -18.40 0.73 -12.82
C GLU A 254 -17.57 -0.31 -12.05
N LYS A 255 -16.26 -0.39 -12.35
CA LYS A 255 -15.33 -1.27 -11.64
C LYS A 255 -15.22 -0.94 -10.15
N LEU A 256 -15.14 0.35 -9.79
CA LEU A 256 -15.14 0.80 -8.40
C LEU A 256 -16.41 0.36 -7.67
N MET A 257 -17.58 0.57 -8.27
CA MET A 257 -18.87 0.19 -7.67
C MET A 257 -18.96 -1.33 -7.48
N ASN A 258 -18.54 -2.13 -8.47
CA ASN A 258 -18.54 -3.58 -8.35
C ASN A 258 -17.61 -4.08 -7.22
N ARG A 259 -16.43 -3.47 -7.07
CA ARG A 259 -15.51 -3.77 -5.96
C ARG A 259 -16.12 -3.38 -4.61
N LEU A 260 -16.79 -2.23 -4.53
CA LEU A 260 -17.47 -1.77 -3.32
C LEU A 260 -18.58 -2.75 -2.91
N HIS A 261 -19.41 -3.21 -3.86
CA HIS A 261 -20.45 -4.20 -3.60
C HIS A 261 -19.88 -5.55 -3.15
N LEU A 262 -18.81 -6.04 -3.78
CA LEU A 262 -18.13 -7.27 -3.38
C LEU A 262 -17.61 -7.16 -1.94
N MET A 263 -16.89 -6.08 -1.61
CA MET A 263 -16.34 -5.88 -0.27
C MET A 263 -17.43 -5.78 0.79
N ARG A 264 -18.54 -5.06 0.52
CA ARG A 264 -19.70 -5.02 1.43
C ARG A 264 -20.27 -6.42 1.69
N LYS A 265 -20.36 -7.27 0.67
CA LYS A 265 -20.79 -8.68 0.84
C LYS A 265 -19.82 -9.47 1.71
N VAL A 266 -18.52 -9.38 1.45
CA VAL A 266 -17.48 -10.05 2.26
C VAL A 266 -17.56 -9.59 3.73
N HIS A 267 -17.64 -8.28 3.96
CA HIS A 267 -17.78 -7.72 5.29
C HIS A 267 -19.05 -8.20 6.01
N ALA A 268 -20.19 -8.22 5.31
CA ALA A 268 -21.45 -8.71 5.85
C ALA A 268 -21.35 -10.18 6.27
N ILE A 269 -20.75 -11.04 5.44
CA ILE A 269 -20.51 -12.46 5.75
C ILE A 269 -19.71 -12.61 7.05
N ILE A 270 -18.60 -11.87 7.20
CA ILE A 270 -17.77 -11.94 8.41
C ILE A 270 -18.51 -11.40 9.63
N THR A 271 -19.21 -10.27 9.51
CA THR A 271 -19.96 -9.66 10.61
C THR A 271 -21.10 -10.56 11.08
N MET A 272 -21.80 -11.24 10.16
CA MET A 272 -22.85 -12.21 10.50
C MET A 272 -22.29 -13.49 11.13
N GLY A 273 -20.97 -13.73 11.03
CA GLY A 273 -20.28 -14.90 11.56
C GLY A 273 -19.98 -15.93 10.48
N ILE A 274 -18.70 -16.10 10.16
CA ILE A 274 -18.19 -17.00 9.11
C ILE A 274 -18.67 -18.45 9.25
N GLN A 275 -18.88 -18.93 10.49
CA GLN A 275 -19.40 -20.27 10.76
C GLN A 275 -20.79 -20.51 10.16
N ASN A 276 -21.59 -19.45 9.98
CA ASN A 276 -22.97 -19.56 9.48
C ASN A 276 -23.03 -19.91 7.99
N ILE A 277 -21.95 -19.69 7.23
CA ILE A 277 -21.90 -20.00 5.80
C ILE A 277 -21.32 -21.39 5.50
N ARG A 278 -20.84 -22.13 6.51
CA ARG A 278 -20.19 -23.46 6.35
C ARG A 278 -21.00 -24.46 5.54
N GLY A 279 -22.30 -24.51 5.77
CA GLY A 279 -23.20 -25.40 5.02
C GLY A 279 -23.30 -25.01 3.56
N MET A 280 -23.28 -23.71 3.27
CA MET A 280 -23.42 -23.16 1.92
C MET A 280 -22.11 -23.22 1.13
N LEU A 281 -20.94 -23.15 1.80
CA LEU A 281 -19.64 -23.31 1.16
C LEU A 281 -19.51 -24.65 0.43
N LYS A 282 -20.17 -25.70 0.92
CA LYS A 282 -20.22 -27.02 0.27
C LYS A 282 -20.87 -27.01 -1.12
N MET A 283 -21.65 -25.97 -1.42
CA MET A 283 -22.25 -25.81 -2.75
C MET A 283 -21.27 -25.22 -3.75
N VAL A 284 -20.21 -24.54 -3.29
CA VAL A 284 -19.20 -23.94 -4.16
C VAL A 284 -18.25 -25.04 -4.65
N ALA A 285 -18.20 -25.25 -5.96
CA ALA A 285 -17.42 -26.35 -6.52
C ALA A 285 -15.91 -26.18 -6.24
N LEU A 286 -15.23 -27.26 -5.84
CA LEU A 286 -13.80 -27.27 -5.49
C LEU A 286 -12.90 -27.79 -6.62
N ASP A 287 -13.48 -28.40 -7.65
CA ASP A 287 -12.77 -28.97 -8.81
C ASP A 287 -12.05 -27.91 -9.65
N VAL A 288 -12.48 -26.65 -9.54
CA VAL A 288 -11.87 -25.48 -10.17
C VAL A 288 -10.72 -24.86 -9.36
N MET A 289 -10.39 -25.44 -8.20
CA MET A 289 -9.33 -24.97 -7.29
C MET A 289 -8.12 -25.92 -7.28
N PRO A 290 -6.92 -25.45 -6.85
CA PRO A 290 -5.73 -26.29 -6.80
C PRO A 290 -5.89 -27.49 -5.88
N LYS A 291 -5.13 -28.55 -6.16
CA LYS A 291 -5.09 -29.74 -5.28
C LYS A 291 -4.76 -29.32 -3.85
N GLY A 292 -5.53 -29.85 -2.89
CA GLY A 292 -5.38 -29.54 -1.47
C GLY A 292 -6.27 -28.39 -0.97
N TRP A 293 -6.97 -27.68 -1.86
CA TRP A 293 -7.96 -26.67 -1.45
C TRP A 293 -9.20 -27.31 -0.81
N THR A 294 -9.74 -26.65 0.20
CA THR A 294 -10.91 -27.11 0.99
C THR A 294 -11.76 -25.91 1.42
N GLU A 295 -12.94 -26.15 1.98
CA GLU A 295 -13.83 -25.11 2.51
C GLU A 295 -13.17 -24.30 3.64
N ALA A 296 -12.24 -24.91 4.38
CA ALA A 296 -11.45 -24.18 5.38
C ALA A 296 -10.59 -23.08 4.75
N HIS A 297 -10.09 -23.30 3.52
CA HIS A 297 -9.35 -22.28 2.77
C HIS A 297 -10.27 -21.17 2.30
N ASP A 298 -11.51 -21.49 1.90
CA ASP A 298 -12.52 -20.48 1.55
C ASP A 298 -12.86 -19.57 2.74
N GLU A 299 -13.05 -20.14 3.94
CA GLU A 299 -13.27 -19.36 5.17
C GLU A 299 -12.12 -18.39 5.45
N HIS A 300 -10.88 -18.88 5.39
CA HIS A 300 -9.71 -18.05 5.69
C HIS A 300 -9.41 -17.05 4.59
N LEU A 301 -9.71 -17.36 3.32
CA LEU A 301 -9.65 -16.41 2.22
C LEU A 301 -10.58 -15.22 2.48
N LEU A 302 -11.84 -15.47 2.87
CA LEU A 302 -12.78 -14.40 3.21
C LEU A 302 -12.32 -13.57 4.42
N ILE A 303 -11.74 -14.20 5.45
CA ILE A 303 -11.17 -13.50 6.60
C ILE A 303 -9.99 -12.60 6.19
N VAL A 304 -9.12 -13.09 5.30
CA VAL A 304 -8.01 -12.31 4.74
C VAL A 304 -8.54 -11.12 3.96
N VAL A 305 -9.53 -11.32 3.09
CA VAL A 305 -10.10 -10.26 2.25
C VAL A 305 -10.87 -9.22 3.08
N ASP A 306 -11.69 -9.64 4.05
CA ASP A 306 -12.37 -8.74 5.00
C ASP A 306 -11.37 -7.82 5.71
N LYS A 307 -10.15 -8.32 5.93
CA LYS A 307 -9.14 -7.60 6.70
C LYS A 307 -8.25 -6.68 5.86
N PHE A 308 -7.84 -7.15 4.70
CA PHE A 308 -6.80 -6.52 3.88
C PHE A 308 -7.32 -5.88 2.59
N GLY A 309 -8.54 -6.23 2.18
CA GLY A 309 -9.11 -5.84 0.90
C GLY A 309 -8.73 -6.81 -0.23
N LEU A 310 -8.94 -6.33 -1.45
CA LEU A 310 -8.84 -7.09 -2.70
C LEU A 310 -7.47 -7.01 -3.40
N GLU A 311 -6.51 -6.28 -2.85
CA GLU A 311 -5.15 -6.15 -3.40
C GLU A 311 -4.13 -7.01 -2.65
N ASP A 312 -3.22 -7.64 -3.41
CA ASP A 312 -2.14 -8.48 -2.87
C ASP A 312 -2.68 -9.64 -2.01
N ILE A 313 -3.85 -10.18 -2.35
CA ILE A 313 -4.49 -11.27 -1.60
C ILE A 313 -3.52 -12.44 -1.47
N HIS A 314 -2.82 -12.79 -2.55
CA HIS A 314 -1.81 -13.84 -2.57
C HIS A 314 -0.64 -13.57 -1.59
N GLY A 315 -0.21 -12.32 -1.42
CA GLY A 315 0.76 -11.95 -0.40
C GLY A 315 0.20 -12.06 1.01
N LYS A 316 -1.08 -11.69 1.22
CA LYS A 316 -1.72 -11.72 2.55
C LYS A 316 -2.06 -13.12 3.03
N VAL A 317 -2.50 -14.03 2.16
CA VAL A 317 -2.76 -15.43 2.55
C VAL A 317 -1.48 -16.14 3.02
N LYS A 318 -0.30 -15.75 2.52
CA LYS A 318 0.99 -16.28 2.98
C LYS A 318 1.35 -15.86 4.42
N LEU A 319 0.68 -14.85 4.96
CA LEU A 319 0.82 -14.45 6.36
C LEU A 319 0.05 -15.39 7.30
N LEU A 320 -0.72 -16.34 6.77
CA LEU A 320 -1.30 -17.47 7.50
C LEU A 320 -0.49 -18.74 7.18
N PRO A 321 0.78 -18.84 7.66
CA PRO A 321 1.61 -20.00 7.40
C PRO A 321 0.95 -21.25 7.97
N LYS A 322 1.18 -22.39 7.33
CA LYS A 322 0.58 -23.72 7.51
C LYS A 322 -0.74 -24.00 6.78
N LEU A 323 -1.66 -23.05 6.62
CA LEU A 323 -2.94 -23.38 5.98
C LEU A 323 -2.79 -23.55 4.47
N PHE A 324 -2.15 -22.59 3.80
CA PHE A 324 -2.02 -22.60 2.33
C PHE A 324 -0.74 -23.29 1.82
N GLU A 325 0.13 -23.79 2.71
CA GLU A 325 1.42 -24.38 2.33
C GLU A 325 1.30 -25.70 1.57
N SER A 326 0.27 -26.50 1.87
CA SER A 326 0.02 -27.79 1.24
C SER A 326 -0.83 -27.71 -0.03
N VAL A 327 -1.25 -26.50 -0.41
CA VAL A 327 -2.07 -26.27 -1.60
C VAL A 327 -1.17 -26.18 -2.83
N GLY A 328 -1.68 -26.64 -3.98
CA GLY A 328 -1.02 -26.43 -5.27
C GLY A 328 -0.84 -24.94 -5.63
N PRO A 329 -0.29 -24.62 -6.81
CA PRO A 329 -0.02 -23.23 -7.20
C PRO A 329 -1.24 -22.33 -7.09
N ILE A 330 -1.06 -21.18 -6.44
CA ILE A 330 -2.09 -20.13 -6.25
C ILE A 330 -1.59 -18.86 -6.92
N ASP A 331 -2.48 -18.14 -7.60
CA ASP A 331 -2.24 -16.81 -8.13
C ASP A 331 -3.33 -15.80 -7.69
N GLU A 332 -3.05 -14.52 -7.89
CA GLU A 332 -3.93 -13.42 -7.46
C GLU A 332 -5.30 -13.44 -8.15
N HIS A 333 -5.32 -13.74 -9.45
CA HIS A 333 -6.55 -13.78 -10.25
C HIS A 333 -7.46 -14.91 -9.76
N MET A 334 -6.89 -16.07 -9.46
CA MET A 334 -7.61 -17.22 -8.91
C MET A 334 -8.25 -16.90 -7.55
N LEU A 335 -7.51 -16.24 -6.64
CA LEU A 335 -8.03 -15.87 -5.33
C LEU A 335 -9.18 -14.86 -5.46
N LEU A 336 -9.02 -13.82 -6.28
CA LEU A 336 -10.08 -12.84 -6.52
C LEU A 336 -11.32 -13.49 -7.15
N ARG A 337 -11.13 -14.35 -8.16
CA ARG A 337 -12.21 -15.13 -8.77
C ARG A 337 -12.95 -15.98 -7.73
N ARG A 338 -12.19 -16.64 -6.84
CA ARG A 338 -12.76 -17.49 -5.80
C ARG A 338 -13.62 -16.70 -4.81
N VAL A 339 -13.21 -15.48 -4.43
CA VAL A 339 -14.03 -14.60 -3.57
C VAL A 339 -15.37 -14.29 -4.24
N VAL A 340 -15.36 -13.94 -5.54
CA VAL A 340 -16.58 -13.66 -6.31
C VAL A 340 -17.48 -14.88 -6.39
N GLU A 341 -16.91 -16.05 -6.73
CA GLU A 341 -17.60 -17.34 -6.77
C GLU A 341 -18.31 -17.68 -5.46
N ILE A 342 -17.63 -17.49 -4.33
CA ILE A 342 -18.21 -17.72 -3.00
C ILE A 342 -19.37 -16.73 -2.78
N CYS A 343 -19.14 -15.42 -2.94
CA CYS A 343 -20.17 -14.41 -2.71
C CYS A 343 -21.42 -14.62 -3.59
N LEU A 344 -21.26 -14.92 -4.88
CA LEU A 344 -22.36 -15.19 -5.80
C LEU A 344 -23.13 -16.46 -5.42
N THR A 345 -22.43 -17.53 -5.01
CA THR A 345 -23.08 -18.77 -4.58
C THR A 345 -23.88 -18.58 -3.30
N LEU A 346 -23.36 -17.77 -2.37
CA LEU A 346 -24.07 -17.44 -1.13
C LEU A 346 -25.33 -16.59 -1.39
N GLU A 347 -25.26 -15.66 -2.33
CA GLU A 347 -26.39 -14.80 -2.70
C GLU A 347 -27.48 -15.54 -3.47
N THR A 348 -27.10 -16.37 -4.43
CA THR A 348 -28.04 -17.08 -5.31
C THR A 348 -28.52 -18.40 -4.73
N GLY A 349 -27.83 -18.93 -3.72
CA GLY A 349 -28.06 -20.28 -3.19
C GLY A 349 -27.68 -21.40 -4.17
N LYS A 350 -27.01 -21.10 -5.29
CA LYS A 350 -26.65 -22.08 -6.32
C LYS A 350 -25.29 -21.78 -6.97
N TRP A 351 -24.48 -22.82 -7.13
CA TRP A 351 -23.28 -22.74 -7.95
C TRP A 351 -23.60 -22.44 -9.41
N SER A 352 -23.02 -21.35 -9.92
CA SER A 352 -23.27 -20.84 -11.27
C SER A 352 -22.07 -21.00 -12.22
N GLY A 353 -21.06 -21.78 -11.81
CA GLY A 353 -19.81 -21.94 -12.54
C GLY A 353 -18.76 -20.87 -12.22
N PRO A 354 -17.59 -20.93 -12.87
CA PRO A 354 -16.50 -19.97 -12.67
C PRO A 354 -16.96 -18.54 -13.00
N ALA A 355 -16.66 -17.61 -12.10
CA ALA A 355 -17.02 -16.20 -12.29
C ALA A 355 -16.01 -15.47 -13.22
N SER A 356 -16.47 -14.46 -13.96
CA SER A 356 -15.57 -13.46 -14.56
C SER A 356 -15.22 -12.39 -13.52
N ILE A 357 -13.99 -11.88 -13.59
CA ILE A 357 -13.50 -10.79 -12.75
C ILE A 357 -13.12 -9.53 -13.55
N ASP A 358 -13.46 -9.48 -14.84
CA ASP A 358 -13.12 -8.36 -15.73
C ASP A 358 -13.68 -7.02 -15.22
N MET A 359 -14.83 -7.09 -14.55
CA MET A 359 -15.51 -5.94 -13.96
C MET A 359 -14.92 -5.52 -12.59
N LEU A 360 -13.84 -6.15 -12.14
CA LEU A 360 -13.14 -5.83 -10.88
C LEU A 360 -11.67 -5.45 -11.09
N GLN A 361 -11.08 -5.80 -12.23
CA GLN A 361 -9.67 -5.55 -12.53
C GLN A 361 -9.47 -4.21 -13.23
N GLU A 362 -8.46 -3.44 -12.84
CA GLU A 362 -8.07 -2.25 -13.58
C GLU A 362 -7.50 -2.64 -14.95
N ASP A 363 -7.87 -1.91 -16.01
CA ASP A 363 -7.29 -2.16 -17.33
C ASP A 363 -5.81 -1.76 -17.27
N SER A 364 -4.91 -2.69 -17.53
CA SER A 364 -3.48 -2.39 -17.60
C SER A 364 -3.23 -1.42 -18.76
N HIS A 365 -2.90 -0.16 -18.44
CA HIS A 365 -2.54 0.93 -19.36
C HIS A 365 -3.67 1.52 -20.23
N GLN A 366 -4.29 2.58 -19.72
CA GLN A 366 -4.53 3.77 -20.55
C GLN A 366 -3.67 4.91 -19.98
N PRO A 367 -2.85 5.60 -20.81
CA PRO A 367 -2.22 6.84 -20.38
C PRO A 367 -3.31 7.82 -19.92
N PRO A 368 -3.01 8.69 -18.94
CA PRO A 368 -3.94 9.75 -18.55
C PRO A 368 -4.37 10.52 -19.81
N GLN A 369 -5.67 10.65 -20.02
CA GLN A 369 -6.21 11.53 -21.05
C GLN A 369 -5.98 12.98 -20.59
N HIS A 370 -4.76 13.48 -20.80
CA HIS A 370 -4.47 14.89 -20.61
C HIS A 370 -5.23 15.70 -21.66
N ALA A 371 -6.10 16.56 -21.14
CA ALA A 371 -6.48 17.89 -21.62
C ALA A 371 -6.53 18.10 -23.15
N LEU A 372 -7.74 18.43 -23.62
CA LEU A 372 -7.98 19.11 -24.90
C LEU A 372 -6.92 20.21 -25.13
N PRO A 373 -6.24 20.24 -26.30
CA PRO A 373 -5.33 21.32 -26.61
C PRO A 373 -6.14 22.60 -26.84
N SER A 374 -5.94 23.57 -25.95
CA SER A 374 -6.38 24.94 -26.14
C SER A 374 -5.70 25.53 -27.38
N THR A 375 -6.52 26.05 -28.28
CA THR A 375 -6.10 26.82 -29.44
C THR A 375 -5.48 28.15 -29.00
N SER A 376 -4.18 28.34 -29.25
CA SER A 376 -3.60 29.67 -29.48
C SER A 376 -2.27 29.54 -30.20
N GLY A 377 -2.22 29.99 -31.45
CA GLY A 377 -1.02 29.97 -32.27
C GLY A 377 -0.01 31.06 -31.92
N ALA A 378 1.24 30.82 -32.30
CA ALA A 378 2.15 31.81 -32.87
C ALA A 378 3.33 31.09 -33.49
N ALA A 379 3.42 31.16 -34.82
CA ALA A 379 4.56 30.74 -35.60
C ALA A 379 5.75 31.67 -35.32
N GLN A 380 6.95 31.11 -35.14
CA GLN A 380 8.18 31.85 -35.37
C GLN A 380 9.21 30.95 -36.03
N GLN A 381 9.41 31.22 -37.31
CA GLN A 381 10.51 30.75 -38.15
C GLN A 381 11.83 31.32 -37.61
N GLN A 382 12.87 30.49 -37.59
CA GLN A 382 14.24 30.97 -37.70
C GLN A 382 14.92 30.29 -38.90
N ALA A 383 15.31 31.14 -39.83
CA ALA A 383 16.11 30.85 -41.00
C ALA A 383 17.60 30.97 -40.66
N ALA A 384 18.40 30.03 -41.18
CA ALA A 384 19.81 30.18 -41.51
C ALA A 384 20.12 29.06 -42.51
N GLY A 385 20.77 29.23 -43.64
CA GLY A 385 21.45 30.34 -44.28
C GLY A 385 22.14 29.70 -45.48
N ALA A 386 21.96 30.26 -46.66
CA ALA A 386 22.53 29.79 -47.92
C ALA A 386 24.07 29.83 -47.92
N ASN A 387 24.75 28.93 -48.66
CA ASN A 387 25.31 29.31 -49.97
C ASN A 387 26.18 28.23 -50.66
N ALA A 388 26.20 28.39 -51.98
CA ALA A 388 27.29 28.13 -52.94
C ALA A 388 27.48 26.73 -53.54
N ARG A 389 26.87 26.57 -54.73
CA ARG A 389 27.52 26.35 -56.05
C ARG A 389 28.80 25.48 -56.07
N ASN A 390 28.74 24.36 -56.79
CA ASN A 390 29.38 24.30 -58.11
C ASN A 390 28.91 23.10 -58.95
N SER A 391 28.67 23.42 -60.23
CA SER A 391 28.35 22.54 -61.35
C SER A 391 29.59 21.86 -61.94
N THR A 392 29.45 20.64 -62.44
CA THR A 392 30.04 20.11 -63.69
C THR A 392 29.50 18.69 -63.92
N THR A 393 28.65 18.46 -64.93
CA THR A 393 28.96 17.77 -66.23
C THR A 393 29.69 16.43 -66.10
N ALA A 394 29.48 15.37 -66.88
CA ALA A 394 28.51 14.89 -67.85
C ALA A 394 29.04 13.49 -68.29
N ALA A 395 28.19 12.70 -68.97
CA ALA A 395 28.54 11.65 -69.94
C ALA A 395 28.92 10.21 -69.48
N LYS A 396 27.92 9.32 -69.61
CA LYS A 396 27.85 8.09 -70.43
C LYS A 396 29.13 7.33 -70.85
N ALA A 397 29.15 6.01 -70.58
CA ALA A 397 29.34 4.86 -71.50
C ALA A 397 29.41 3.58 -70.64
N SER A 398 28.56 2.53 -70.73
CA SER A 398 28.28 1.53 -71.79
C SER A 398 29.46 0.65 -72.22
N ALA A 399 29.53 -0.58 -71.68
CA ALA A 399 29.98 -1.85 -72.30
C ALA A 399 29.93 -2.94 -71.19
N ALA A 400 29.08 -3.96 -71.20
CA ALA A 400 28.91 -5.10 -72.12
C ALA A 400 30.01 -6.18 -72.05
N ALA A 401 29.57 -7.40 -71.73
CA ALA A 401 30.24 -8.72 -71.81
C ALA A 401 31.41 -8.98 -70.84
N GLY A 402 31.57 -10.13 -70.19
CA GLY A 402 30.88 -11.41 -70.31
C GLY A 402 31.88 -12.53 -70.00
N ASN A 403 31.37 -13.58 -69.33
CA ASN A 403 31.89 -14.95 -69.30
C ASN A 403 33.08 -15.31 -68.39
N GLY A 404 32.88 -16.33 -67.56
CA GLY A 404 33.95 -16.90 -66.72
C GLY A 404 33.49 -18.00 -65.75
N ARG A 405 32.95 -19.08 -66.31
CA ARG A 405 32.47 -20.32 -65.66
C ARG A 405 33.59 -21.11 -64.94
N LYS A 406 33.26 -21.73 -63.80
CA LYS A 406 33.70 -23.06 -63.24
C LYS A 406 33.50 -23.03 -61.72
N LYS A 407 32.91 -24.00 -61.04
CA LYS A 407 32.58 -25.40 -61.35
C LYS A 407 31.37 -25.81 -60.51
#